data_AF-A0A8B6LMC5-F1
#
_entry.id   AF-A0A8B6LMC5-F1
#
_cell.length_a   1.000
_cell.length_b   1.000
_cell.length_c   1.000
_cell.angle_alpha   90.00
_cell.angle_beta   90.00
_cell.angle_gamma   90.00
#
_symmetry.space_group_name_H-M   'P 1'
#
loop_
_entity.id
_entity.type
_entity.pdbx_description
1 polymer ?
#
loop_
_entity_poly.entity_id
_entity_poly.type
_entity_poly.pdbx_seq_one_letter_code
_entity_poly.pdbx_strand_id
1 'polypeptide(L)' 'MTNYTTSHIVARFASRPIIRSYPLSSEAYRYLKVMRETYERREAMQMSEGHALDRILRDHARLTQGRALSA' A
#
# COMPACT_ATOMS: atom_id res chain seq x y z
N MET A 1 -0.39 -17.87 -44.97
CA MET A 1 -0.14 -16.50 -44.49
C MET A 1 -1.13 -16.20 -43.37
N THR A 2 -0.61 -16.23 -42.14
CA THR A 2 -0.89 -15.35 -40.99
C THR A 2 -2.19 -14.54 -40.96
N ASN A 3 -3.06 -14.76 -39.96
CA ASN A 3 -2.92 -14.13 -38.63
C ASN A 3 -4.08 -14.54 -37.69
N TYR A 4 -3.72 -15.28 -36.64
CA TYR A 4 -4.48 -15.29 -35.40
C TYR A 4 -4.29 -13.94 -34.70
N THR A 5 -5.14 -13.66 -33.70
CA THR A 5 -4.89 -12.71 -32.59
C THR A 5 -5.49 -11.31 -32.74
N THR A 6 -6.79 -11.17 -32.44
CA THR A 6 -7.27 -9.96 -31.72
C THR A 6 -8.48 -10.28 -30.85
N SER A 7 -8.37 -11.33 -30.05
CA SER A 7 -9.14 -11.44 -28.81
C SER A 7 -8.13 -11.42 -27.67
N HIS A 8 -8.45 -10.72 -26.58
CA HIS A 8 -7.75 -10.75 -25.28
C HIS A 8 -6.65 -9.70 -24.99
N ILE A 9 -6.82 -8.41 -25.27
CA ILE A 9 -5.92 -7.39 -24.66
C ILE A 9 -6.62 -6.10 -24.24
N VAL A 10 -7.76 -6.15 -23.54
CA VAL A 10 -8.28 -4.94 -22.83
C VAL A 10 -8.87 -5.23 -21.45
N ALA A 11 -8.63 -6.40 -20.86
CA ALA A 11 -9.17 -6.76 -19.54
C ALA A 11 -8.07 -7.09 -18.51
N ARG A 12 -6.86 -6.51 -18.66
CA ARG A 12 -5.70 -6.88 -17.82
C ARG A 12 -5.20 -5.81 -16.85
N PHE A 13 -5.86 -4.67 -16.73
CA PHE A 13 -5.39 -3.60 -15.85
C PHE A 13 -6.48 -3.12 -14.89
N ALA A 14 -6.11 -3.19 -13.61
CA ALA A 14 -6.81 -2.65 -12.44
C ALA A 14 -7.96 -3.49 -11.84
N SER A 15 -7.75 -4.79 -11.63
CA SER A 15 -8.27 -5.37 -10.40
C SER A 15 -7.62 -4.63 -9.22
N ARG A 16 -8.40 -3.82 -8.48
CA ARG A 16 -7.96 -3.23 -7.21
C ARG A 16 -7.26 -4.32 -6.41
N PRO A 17 -6.06 -4.09 -5.83
CA PRO A 17 -5.42 -5.10 -5.01
C PRO A 17 -6.41 -5.44 -3.89
N ILE A 18 -7.01 -6.63 -4.00
CA ILE A 18 -7.75 -7.22 -2.89
C ILE A 18 -6.63 -7.54 -1.91
N ILE A 19 -6.42 -6.65 -0.94
CA ILE A 19 -5.60 -6.93 0.22
C ILE A 19 -6.37 -7.99 1.00
N ARG A 20 -6.26 -9.25 0.54
CA ARG A 20 -6.51 -10.41 1.39
C ARG A 20 -5.60 -10.20 2.58
N SER A 21 -6.14 -10.27 3.79
CA SER A 21 -5.40 -10.11 5.04
C SER A 21 -4.26 -11.12 5.08
N TYR A 22 -3.11 -10.77 4.52
CA TYR A 22 -1.91 -11.57 4.64
C TYR A 22 -1.46 -11.46 6.10
N PRO A 23 -1.21 -12.57 6.79
CA PRO A 23 -0.60 -12.51 8.10
C PRO A 23 0.73 -11.76 7.93
N LEU A 24 0.83 -10.60 8.57
CA LEU A 24 2.08 -9.86 8.63
C LEU A 24 3.14 -10.78 9.24
N SER A 25 4.37 -10.73 8.74
CA SER A 25 5.47 -11.34 9.46
C SER A 25 5.53 -10.71 10.86
N SER A 26 6.03 -11.45 11.85
CA SER A 26 6.14 -10.95 13.23
C SER A 26 6.94 -9.65 13.33
N GLU A 27 7.85 -9.41 12.38
CA GLU A 27 8.62 -8.18 12.27
C GLU A 27 7.79 -7.04 11.66
N ALA A 28 7.06 -7.30 10.57
CA ALA A 28 6.19 -6.31 9.95
C ALA A 28 5.06 -5.89 10.90
N TYR A 29 4.52 -6.81 11.70
CA TYR A 29 3.53 -6.49 12.72
C TYR A 29 4.11 -5.62 13.85
N ARG A 30 5.33 -5.93 14.33
CA ARG A 30 6.04 -5.08 15.30
C ARG A 30 6.25 -3.67 14.77
N TYR A 31 6.70 -3.55 13.52
CA TYR A 31 6.89 -2.26 12.86
C TYR A 31 5.57 -1.47 12.76
N LEU A 32 4.48 -2.13 12.32
CA LEU A 32 3.15 -1.52 12.26
C LEU A 32 2.70 -0.99 13.62
N LYS A 33 2.89 -1.77 14.69
CA LYS A 33 2.53 -1.36 16.05
C LYS A 33 3.30 -0.12 16.51
N VAL A 34 4.61 -0.09 16.30
CA VAL A 34 5.46 1.08 16.66
C VAL A 34 5.04 2.34 15.89
N MET A 35 4.76 2.19 14.60
CA MET A 35 4.32 3.30 13.77
C MET A 35 2.93 3.81 14.19
N ARG A 36 2.01 2.89 14.49
CA ARG A 36 0.68 3.23 15.03
C ARG A 36 0.81 4.08 16.30
N GLU A 37 1.54 3.61 17.29
CA GLU A 37 1.76 4.35 18.55
C GLU A 37 2.38 5.74 18.30
N THR A 38 3.29 5.84 17.33
CA THR A 38 3.92 7.11 16.97
C THR A 38 2.90 8.10 16.41
N TYR A 39 2.02 7.66 15.52
CA TYR A 39 0.98 8.52 14.96
C TYR A 39 -0.09 8.87 15.99
N GLU A 40 -0.52 7.91 16.81
CA GLU A 40 -1.49 8.16 17.89
C GLU A 40 -0.99 9.23 18.86
N ARG A 41 0.30 9.20 19.22
CA ARG A 41 0.92 10.25 20.05
C ARG A 41 0.96 11.61 19.35
N ARG A 42 1.24 11.64 18.05
CA ARG A 42 1.31 12.90 17.28
C ARG A 42 -0.06 13.54 17.11
N GLU A 43 -1.11 12.74 17.00
CA GLU A 43 -2.47 13.22 16.72
C GLU A 43 -3.37 13.25 17.95
N ALA A 44 -2.87 12.77 19.09
CA ALA A 44 -3.63 12.59 20.33
C ALA A 44 -4.96 11.82 20.11
N MET A 45 -4.95 10.87 19.18
CA MET A 45 -6.12 10.11 18.76
C MET A 45 -5.75 8.63 18.59
N GLN A 46 -6.62 7.74 19.06
CA GLN A 46 -6.44 6.30 18.84
C GLN A 46 -6.68 5.92 17.38
N MET A 47 -5.91 4.94 16.90
CA MET A 47 -5.94 4.51 15.52
C MET A 47 -6.10 3.00 15.42
N SER A 48 -6.88 2.56 14.44
CA SER A 48 -6.93 1.14 14.10
C SER A 48 -5.66 0.72 13.35
N GLU A 49 -5.36 -0.58 13.34
CA GLU A 49 -4.25 -1.14 12.56
C GLU A 49 -4.40 -0.88 11.06
N GLY A 50 -5.63 -0.96 10.55
CA GLY A 50 -5.93 -0.67 9.16
C GLY A 50 -5.64 0.79 8.79
N HIS A 51 -6.04 1.75 9.62
CA HIS A 51 -5.74 3.16 9.40
C HIS A 51 -4.24 3.46 9.50
N ALA A 52 -3.54 2.83 10.45
CA ALA A 52 -2.09 2.98 10.58
C ALA A 52 -1.37 2.45 9.34
N LEU A 53 -1.76 1.27 8.84
CA LEU A 53 -1.19 0.68 7.63
C LEU A 53 -1.45 1.56 6.40
N ASP A 54 -2.68 2.03 6.22
CA ASP A 54 -3.05 2.93 5.12
C ASP A 54 -2.19 4.19 5.11
N ARG A 55 -1.93 4.75 6.29
CA ARG A 55 -1.10 5.93 6.43
C ARG A 55 0.36 5.67 6.11
N ILE A 56 0.94 4.57 6.61
CA ILE A 56 2.30 4.15 6.28
C ILE A 56 2.47 4.03 4.76
N LEU A 57 1.49 3.40 4.09
CA LEU A 57 1.52 3.24 2.63
C LEU A 57 1.44 4.59 1.91
N ARG A 58 0.59 5.52 2.36
CA ARG A 58 0.52 6.88 1.80
C ARG A 58 1.79 7.67 2.01
N ASP A 59 2.37 7.63 3.21
CA ASP A 59 3.63 8.31 3.54
C ASP A 59 4.77 7.75 2.67
N HIS A 60 4.83 6.43 2.52
CA HIS A 60 5.80 5.76 1.64
C HIS A 60 5.62 6.16 0.17
N ALA A 61 4.39 6.16 -0.34
CA ALA A 61 4.08 6.61 -1.70
C ALA A 61 4.49 8.08 -1.91
N ARG A 62 4.27 8.94 -0.93
CA ARG A 62 4.68 10.36 -0.99
C ARG A 62 6.20 10.51 -1.06
N LEU A 63 6.94 9.77 -0.26
CA LEU A 63 8.41 9.82 -0.23
C LEU A 63 9.03 9.25 -1.51
N THR A 64 8.42 8.23 -2.09
CA THR A 64 8.92 7.58 -3.32
C THR A 64 8.53 8.36 -4.58
N GLN A 65 7.29 8.85 -4.69
CA GLN A 65 6.83 9.64 -5.83
C GLN A 65 7.36 11.09 -5.79
N GLY A 66 7.45 11.70 -4.60
CA GLY A 66 8.06 13.02 -4.44
C GLY A 66 9.53 13.05 -4.83
N ARG A 67 10.26 11.95 -4.62
CA ARG A 67 11.65 11.80 -5.04
C ARG A 67 11.80 11.65 -6.57
N ALA A 68 10.80 11.09 -7.25
CA ALA A 68 10.83 10.91 -8.70
C ALA A 68 10.50 12.19 -9.49
N LEU A 69 9.87 13.18 -8.86
CA LEU A 69 9.51 14.48 -9.48
C LEU A 69 10.49 15.62 -9.12
N SER A 70 11.53 15.33 -8.33
CA SER A 70 12.57 16.31 -7.92
C SER A 70 13.96 15.94 -8.42
N ALA A 71 14.06 15.04 -9.41
CA ALA A 71 15.28 14.63 -10.10
C ALA A 71 15.16 14.96 -11.58
#